data_AF-A0A1Q7VHR8-F1
#
_entry.id   AF-A0A1Q7VHR8-F1
#
_cell.length_a   1.000
_cell.length_b   1.000
_cell.length_c   1.000
_cell.angle_alpha   90.00
_cell.angle_beta   90.00
_cell.angle_gamma   90.00
#
_symmetry.space_group_name_H-M   'P 1'
#
loop_
_entity.id
_entity.type
_entity.pdbx_description
1 polymer ?
#
loop_
_entity_poly.entity_id
_entity_poly.type
_entity_poly.pdbx_seq_one_letter_code
_entity_poly.pdbx_strand_id
1 'polypeptide(L)'
;MRKLLCLVMVMGLAVFALPSTAQSPQKIFSLKMDTVPSGGSVTAGATGVVLSATFRNETPNGNSSINSTILTVPAGITVTATSFPNGGHVDHQAGQNIYLNGFPGIGSGGQTWSFNLTVNVANSPGCAGYTFQAQAFTGNSFGGQPFAYLASLSQPSIGVTNACALRFVPGRTPTGAIVNAIITSTADDPSGPSVQVEEYDSTTNARVTSFTGSVSLTEFAFAGSGTGALSGGGAVAAVAGVATFPSLNISATGDYMLQASSGALSSSPSPQFTIFGGELFCGDSLALAFTNPNNLSNTAPGYAAGSRGANNKDGSTCIKVDYTFTNTILIDDKVHLKWDTNVQPNAAFIYTMNSRLKPVDGDGWTARRPNVAWLESPPGTPIFVPGLACLNSGLPAPYGTLTAAINDTTQTSITVNATATLPGTPFPIVIGTERLQVSAVSGSTWTVARGQGGTTAATHFANVAVMSTPLPLIPSDPAFIAPYVVGAQAHMCIASRGWVSSGLDASGNPVVEYFTTVIDIGDGWTSDP
;
A
#
# COMPACT_ATOMS: atom_id res chain seq x y z
N MET A 1 20.58 41.80 -85.86
CA MET A 1 21.83 41.02 -85.91
C MET A 1 21.50 39.57 -85.55
N ARG A 2 21.89 38.60 -86.40
CA ARG A 2 21.94 37.11 -86.26
C ARG A 2 20.68 36.39 -85.71
N LYS A 3 19.85 35.74 -86.56
CA LYS A 3 19.83 34.27 -86.91
C LYS A 3 19.87 33.37 -85.64
N LEU A 4 18.92 32.48 -85.36
CA LEU A 4 18.56 31.30 -86.17
C LEU A 4 17.23 30.65 -85.70
N LEU A 5 16.58 30.01 -86.67
CA LEU A 5 15.32 29.25 -86.74
C LEU A 5 15.15 28.10 -85.72
N CYS A 6 13.91 27.84 -85.27
CA CYS A 6 13.27 26.52 -85.36
C CYS A 6 11.78 26.56 -84.95
N LEU A 7 10.95 26.00 -85.81
CA LEU A 7 9.48 25.92 -85.78
C LEU A 7 9.05 24.63 -85.09
N VAL A 8 8.16 24.67 -84.09
CA VAL A 8 7.35 23.49 -83.71
C VAL A 8 5.94 23.95 -83.27
N MET A 9 4.96 23.44 -84.00
CA MET A 9 3.52 23.46 -83.75
C MET A 9 3.15 22.24 -82.90
N VAL A 10 2.37 22.38 -81.83
CA VAL A 10 1.71 21.23 -81.17
C VAL A 10 0.26 21.56 -80.80
N MET A 11 -0.61 20.75 -81.40
CA MET A 11 -2.06 20.63 -81.22
C MET A 11 -2.45 20.16 -79.80
N GLY A 12 -3.68 20.51 -79.41
CA GLY A 12 -4.31 20.09 -78.17
C GLY A 12 -4.41 18.57 -78.00
N LEU A 13 -4.08 18.11 -76.79
CA LEU A 13 -4.27 16.73 -76.36
C LEU A 13 -5.75 16.48 -76.00
N ALA A 14 -6.33 15.50 -76.67
CA ALA A 14 -7.54 14.81 -76.23
C ALA A 14 -7.25 14.01 -74.94
N VAL A 15 -8.18 14.10 -73.99
CA VAL A 15 -8.20 13.26 -72.79
C VAL A 15 -8.57 11.84 -73.23
N PHE A 16 -7.59 10.94 -73.27
CA PHE A 16 -7.85 9.50 -73.29
C PHE A 16 -8.19 9.05 -71.88
N ALA A 17 -9.43 8.60 -71.66
CA ALA A 17 -9.75 7.74 -70.53
C ALA A 17 -8.96 6.43 -70.72
N LEU A 18 -7.96 6.20 -69.86
CA LEU A 18 -7.31 4.89 -69.76
C LEU A 18 -8.38 3.85 -69.41
N PRO A 19 -8.39 2.66 -70.02
CA PRO A 19 -9.22 1.57 -69.52
C PRO A 19 -8.81 1.31 -68.08
N SER A 20 -9.78 1.34 -67.16
CA SER A 20 -9.58 0.80 -65.82
C SER A 20 -9.08 -0.62 -66.00
N THR A 21 -7.83 -0.91 -65.63
CA THR A 21 -7.39 -2.29 -65.43
C THR A 21 -8.38 -2.90 -64.45
N ALA A 22 -9.19 -3.86 -64.90
CA ALA A 22 -9.99 -4.66 -64.00
C ALA A 22 -9.03 -5.24 -62.98
N GLN A 23 -9.05 -4.70 -61.76
CA GLN A 23 -8.31 -5.27 -60.64
C GLN A 23 -8.81 -6.71 -60.55
N SER A 24 -7.94 -7.69 -60.81
CA SER A 24 -8.26 -9.10 -60.67
C SER A 24 -9.02 -9.29 -59.35
N PRO A 25 -10.15 -10.03 -59.31
CA PRO A 25 -10.94 -10.15 -58.09
C PRO A 25 -10.00 -10.56 -56.96
N GLN A 26 -9.82 -9.65 -56.00
CA GLN A 26 -8.82 -9.83 -54.97
C GLN A 26 -9.27 -11.02 -54.14
N LYS A 27 -8.55 -12.14 -54.22
CA LYS A 27 -8.83 -13.32 -53.39
C LYS A 27 -8.53 -12.93 -51.95
N ILE A 28 -9.56 -12.66 -51.17
CA ILE A 28 -9.42 -12.22 -49.77
C ILE A 28 -10.29 -13.07 -48.85
N PHE A 29 -9.83 -13.24 -47.62
CA PHE A 29 -10.56 -13.97 -46.59
C PHE A 29 -10.39 -13.31 -45.22
N SER A 30 -11.32 -13.61 -44.31
CA SER A 30 -11.27 -13.20 -42.91
C SER A 30 -11.41 -14.42 -41.99
N LEU A 31 -10.89 -14.29 -40.76
CA LEU A 31 -11.03 -15.27 -39.69
C LEU A 31 -11.77 -14.63 -38.51
N LYS A 32 -12.79 -15.33 -37.99
CA LYS A 32 -13.38 -15.04 -36.69
C LYS A 32 -13.15 -16.22 -35.74
N MET A 33 -12.59 -15.95 -34.57
CA MET A 33 -12.52 -16.86 -33.44
C MET A 33 -13.58 -16.46 -32.39
N ASP A 34 -14.28 -17.43 -31.81
CA ASP A 34 -15.22 -17.21 -30.71
C ASP A 34 -15.23 -18.41 -29.75
N THR A 35 -15.78 -18.25 -28.55
CA THR A 35 -16.06 -19.37 -27.64
C THR A 35 -17.40 -20.02 -27.96
N VAL A 36 -17.61 -21.26 -27.52
CA VAL A 36 -18.90 -21.96 -27.64
C VAL A 36 -19.36 -22.40 -26.25
N PRO A 37 -20.48 -21.88 -25.72
CA PRO A 37 -21.32 -20.79 -26.26
C PRO A 37 -20.58 -19.44 -26.36
N SER A 38 -21.07 -18.53 -27.21
CA SER A 38 -20.40 -17.27 -27.54
C SER A 38 -20.21 -16.38 -26.31
N GLY A 39 -18.98 -15.96 -26.07
CA GLY A 39 -18.57 -15.23 -24.87
C GLY A 39 -17.18 -14.56 -24.97
N GLY A 40 -16.48 -14.72 -26.10
CA GLY A 40 -15.27 -13.97 -26.45
C GLY A 40 -14.03 -14.16 -25.56
N SER A 41 -14.11 -14.91 -24.46
CA SER A 41 -13.01 -15.07 -23.50
C SER A 41 -12.97 -16.44 -22.84
N VAL A 42 -11.77 -16.87 -22.43
CA VAL A 42 -11.52 -18.17 -21.79
C VAL A 42 -10.78 -18.01 -20.47
N THR A 43 -11.06 -18.85 -19.48
CA THR A 43 -10.36 -18.81 -18.19
C THR A 43 -8.98 -19.46 -18.31
N ALA A 44 -7.96 -18.85 -17.71
CA ALA A 44 -6.63 -19.47 -17.57
C ALA A 44 -6.74 -20.86 -16.89
N GLY A 45 -6.01 -21.85 -17.40
CA GLY A 45 -6.04 -23.23 -16.89
C GLY A 45 -7.32 -24.03 -17.22
N ALA A 46 -8.29 -23.44 -17.92
CA ALA A 46 -9.49 -24.17 -18.31
C ALA A 46 -9.17 -25.33 -19.27
N THR A 47 -9.80 -26.47 -19.02
CA THR A 47 -9.68 -27.67 -19.88
C THR A 47 -11.00 -27.95 -20.59
N GLY A 48 -10.93 -28.52 -21.79
CA GLY A 48 -12.12 -28.88 -22.55
C GLY A 48 -12.93 -27.68 -23.08
N VAL A 49 -12.31 -26.51 -23.23
CA VAL A 49 -12.98 -25.32 -23.75
C VAL A 49 -13.24 -25.50 -25.24
N VAL A 50 -14.45 -25.18 -25.70
CA VAL A 50 -14.78 -25.26 -27.13
C VAL A 50 -14.67 -23.88 -27.76
N LEU A 51 -13.81 -23.74 -28.76
CA LEU A 51 -13.66 -22.57 -29.61
C LEU A 51 -14.25 -22.84 -30.99
N SER A 52 -14.87 -21.85 -31.61
CA SER A 52 -15.29 -21.90 -33.00
C SER A 52 -14.37 -21.05 -33.85
N ALA A 53 -13.83 -21.64 -34.93
CA ALA A 53 -13.07 -20.94 -35.95
C ALA A 53 -13.93 -20.83 -37.21
N THR A 54 -14.22 -19.59 -37.63
CA THR A 54 -15.03 -19.31 -38.81
C THR A 54 -14.19 -18.61 -39.87
N PHE A 55 -14.00 -19.30 -41.00
CA PHE A 55 -13.38 -18.74 -42.19
C PHE A 55 -14.45 -18.16 -43.09
N ARG A 56 -14.23 -16.96 -43.60
CA ARG A 56 -15.14 -16.30 -44.55
C ARG A 56 -14.39 -15.88 -45.80
N ASN A 57 -14.95 -16.21 -46.96
CA ASN A 57 -14.42 -15.76 -48.24
C ASN A 57 -14.99 -14.37 -48.55
N GLU A 58 -14.18 -13.33 -48.33
CA GLU A 58 -14.56 -11.93 -48.50
C GLU A 58 -14.43 -11.47 -49.96
N THR A 59 -14.09 -12.38 -50.89
CA THR A 59 -13.94 -12.05 -52.31
C THR A 59 -15.30 -11.56 -52.85
N PRO A 60 -15.42 -10.30 -53.33
CA PRO A 60 -16.73 -9.69 -53.60
C PRO A 60 -17.51 -10.37 -54.73
N ASN A 61 -16.82 -10.77 -55.80
CA ASN A 61 -17.40 -11.40 -57.00
C ASN A 61 -16.38 -12.39 -57.57
N GLY A 62 -16.83 -13.56 -58.07
CA GLY A 62 -15.97 -14.51 -58.78
C GLY A 62 -16.39 -15.97 -58.64
N ASN A 63 -15.51 -16.88 -59.06
CA ASN A 63 -15.63 -18.34 -58.91
C ASN A 63 -14.53 -18.94 -58.00
N SER A 64 -13.80 -18.09 -57.27
CA SER A 64 -12.72 -18.52 -56.40
C SER A 64 -13.29 -19.06 -55.10
N SER A 65 -13.22 -20.37 -54.89
CA SER A 65 -13.56 -21.02 -53.63
C SER A 65 -12.31 -21.26 -52.79
N ILE A 66 -12.43 -21.15 -51.46
CA ILE A 66 -11.43 -21.64 -50.51
C ILE A 66 -11.69 -23.14 -50.33
N ASN A 67 -10.71 -23.99 -50.60
CA ASN A 67 -10.84 -25.45 -50.51
C ASN A 67 -9.92 -26.07 -49.45
N SER A 68 -8.89 -25.34 -49.01
CA SER A 68 -8.10 -25.72 -47.84
C SER A 68 -7.73 -24.49 -47.02
N THR A 69 -7.50 -24.71 -45.73
CA THR A 69 -7.06 -23.67 -44.79
C THR A 69 -5.99 -24.19 -43.86
N ILE A 70 -5.22 -23.27 -43.29
CA ILE A 70 -4.31 -23.54 -42.18
C ILE A 70 -4.73 -22.62 -41.04
N LEU A 71 -4.97 -23.19 -39.86
CA LEU A 71 -5.13 -22.44 -38.62
C LEU A 71 -3.86 -22.62 -37.78
N THR A 72 -3.18 -21.54 -37.46
CA THR A 72 -2.04 -21.52 -36.55
C THR A 72 -2.54 -21.15 -35.16
N VAL A 73 -2.41 -22.11 -34.25
CA VAL A 73 -2.78 -21.97 -32.84
C VAL A 73 -1.67 -21.19 -32.11
N PRO A 74 -1.99 -20.24 -31.23
CA PRO A 74 -0.97 -19.53 -30.45
C PRO A 74 -0.41 -20.39 -29.33
N ALA A 75 0.81 -20.06 -28.89
CA ALA A 75 1.45 -20.74 -27.78
C ALA A 75 0.59 -20.59 -26.51
N GLY A 76 0.43 -21.68 -25.76
CA GLY A 76 -0.42 -21.72 -24.57
C GLY A 76 -1.86 -22.16 -24.82
N ILE A 77 -2.26 -22.41 -26.08
CA ILE A 77 -3.48 -23.17 -26.40
C ILE A 77 -3.08 -24.55 -26.93
N THR A 78 -3.57 -25.60 -26.29
CA THR A 78 -3.35 -26.98 -26.72
C THR A 78 -4.65 -27.55 -27.26
N VAL A 79 -4.69 -27.93 -28.54
CA VAL A 79 -5.87 -28.58 -29.13
C VAL A 79 -5.94 -30.04 -28.70
N THR A 80 -7.07 -30.45 -28.11
CA THR A 80 -7.32 -31.82 -27.65
C THR A 80 -8.27 -32.58 -28.56
N ALA A 81 -9.19 -31.87 -29.24
CA ALA A 81 -10.06 -32.46 -30.24
C ALA A 81 -10.50 -31.41 -31.27
N THR A 82 -10.92 -31.86 -32.44
CA THR A 82 -11.55 -31.04 -33.47
C THR A 82 -12.86 -31.69 -33.90
N SER A 83 -13.89 -30.90 -34.18
CA SER A 83 -15.15 -31.38 -34.74
C SER A 83 -15.58 -30.54 -35.94
N PHE A 84 -16.18 -31.20 -36.92
CA PHE A 84 -16.49 -30.64 -38.24
C PHE A 84 -18.00 -30.79 -38.54
N PRO A 85 -18.86 -29.94 -37.96
CA PRO A 85 -20.32 -30.09 -38.08
C PRO A 85 -20.82 -30.02 -39.52
N ASN A 86 -20.10 -29.29 -40.39
CA ASN A 86 -20.47 -29.04 -41.77
C ASN A 86 -19.48 -29.67 -42.76
N GLY A 87 -18.87 -30.81 -42.40
CA GLY A 87 -17.86 -31.49 -43.21
C GLY A 87 -16.47 -30.85 -43.12
N GLY A 88 -15.45 -31.64 -43.47
CA GLY A 88 -14.04 -31.31 -43.27
C GLY A 88 -13.33 -32.30 -42.36
N HIS A 89 -12.01 -32.26 -42.37
CA HIS A 89 -11.15 -33.01 -41.46
C HIS A 89 -9.80 -32.30 -41.29
N VAL A 90 -9.07 -32.70 -40.25
CA VAL A 90 -7.64 -32.39 -40.13
C VAL A 90 -6.88 -33.36 -41.02
N ASP A 91 -6.20 -32.83 -42.03
CA ASP A 91 -5.34 -33.63 -42.93
C ASP A 91 -4.03 -33.99 -42.22
N HIS A 92 -3.38 -32.98 -41.63
CA HIS A 92 -2.24 -33.17 -40.74
C HIS A 92 -2.10 -32.01 -39.74
N GLN A 93 -1.35 -32.25 -38.67
CA GLN A 93 -0.96 -31.22 -37.70
C GLN A 93 0.56 -31.21 -37.57
N ALA A 94 1.17 -30.04 -37.74
CA ALA A 94 2.61 -29.86 -37.61
C ALA A 94 2.90 -28.70 -36.65
N GLY A 95 3.35 -29.04 -35.43
CA GLY A 95 3.49 -28.08 -34.35
C GLY A 95 2.16 -27.40 -34.04
N GLN A 96 2.14 -26.07 -34.18
CA GLN A 96 0.95 -25.24 -33.93
C GLN A 96 0.03 -25.06 -35.14
N ASN A 97 0.43 -25.57 -36.32
CA ASN A 97 -0.37 -25.43 -37.54
C ASN A 97 -1.28 -26.64 -37.70
N ILE A 98 -2.58 -26.38 -37.87
CA ILE A 98 -3.62 -27.36 -38.19
C ILE A 98 -3.99 -27.18 -39.65
N TYR A 99 -3.77 -28.21 -40.46
CA TYR A 99 -4.06 -28.19 -41.88
C TYR A 99 -5.41 -28.85 -42.13
N LEU A 100 -6.31 -28.10 -42.76
CA LEU A 100 -7.73 -28.42 -42.85
C LEU A 100 -8.16 -28.54 -44.32
N ASN A 101 -8.89 -29.61 -44.62
CA ASN A 101 -9.35 -29.92 -45.97
C ASN A 101 -10.66 -30.74 -45.96
N GLY A 102 -11.21 -31.05 -47.13
CA GLY A 102 -12.39 -31.91 -47.30
C GLY A 102 -13.70 -31.30 -46.82
N PHE A 103 -13.73 -30.00 -46.56
CA PHE A 103 -14.95 -29.25 -46.27
C PHE A 103 -15.61 -28.78 -47.57
N PRO A 104 -16.93 -28.49 -47.56
CA PRO A 104 -17.61 -27.85 -48.68
C PRO A 104 -16.91 -26.52 -48.99
N GLY A 105 -16.32 -26.41 -50.19
CA GLY A 105 -15.53 -25.23 -50.57
C GLY A 105 -16.26 -23.91 -50.30
N ILE A 106 -15.57 -22.93 -49.74
CA ILE A 106 -16.14 -21.64 -49.33
C ILE A 106 -16.17 -20.74 -50.56
N GLY A 107 -17.33 -20.64 -51.23
CA GLY A 107 -17.51 -19.79 -52.40
C GLY A 107 -17.38 -18.29 -52.08
N SER A 108 -17.20 -17.48 -53.12
CA SER A 108 -17.15 -16.01 -52.99
C SER A 108 -18.49 -15.42 -52.53
N GLY A 109 -18.51 -14.12 -52.21
CA GLY A 109 -19.73 -13.43 -51.79
C GLY A 109 -20.02 -13.56 -50.30
N GLY A 110 -18.99 -13.74 -49.47
CA GLY A 110 -19.12 -13.73 -48.01
C GLY A 110 -19.61 -15.04 -47.41
N GLN A 111 -19.55 -16.16 -48.14
CA GLN A 111 -19.85 -17.48 -47.57
C GLN A 111 -18.84 -17.86 -46.48
N THR A 112 -19.29 -18.70 -45.54
CA THR A 112 -18.53 -19.09 -44.37
C THR A 112 -18.45 -20.59 -44.20
N TRP A 113 -17.37 -21.05 -43.61
CA TRP A 113 -17.28 -22.40 -43.04
C TRP A 113 -16.68 -22.32 -41.65
N SER A 114 -17.25 -23.11 -40.74
CA SER A 114 -16.86 -23.14 -39.34
C SER A 114 -16.62 -24.56 -38.87
N PHE A 115 -15.67 -24.69 -37.95
CA PHE A 115 -15.40 -25.91 -37.22
C PHE A 115 -15.08 -25.56 -35.78
N ASN A 116 -15.16 -26.55 -34.89
CA ASN A 116 -14.90 -26.34 -33.47
C ASN A 116 -13.61 -27.04 -33.04
N LEU A 117 -12.85 -26.37 -32.19
CA LEU A 117 -11.68 -26.90 -31.51
C LEU A 117 -12.02 -27.07 -30.03
N THR A 118 -11.85 -28.26 -29.49
CA THR A 118 -11.76 -28.45 -28.04
C THR A 118 -10.31 -28.23 -27.65
N VAL A 119 -10.08 -27.31 -26.71
CA VAL A 119 -8.74 -26.88 -26.31
C VAL A 119 -8.57 -26.91 -24.80
N ASN A 120 -7.32 -27.10 -24.38
CA ASN A 120 -6.87 -26.78 -23.03
C ASN A 120 -6.10 -25.46 -23.08
N VAL A 121 -6.41 -24.58 -22.14
CA VAL A 121 -5.79 -23.28 -21.96
C VAL A 121 -4.69 -23.43 -20.92
N ALA A 122 -3.48 -22.97 -21.23
CA ALA A 122 -2.38 -22.99 -20.27
C ALA A 122 -2.73 -22.20 -19.01
N ASN A 123 -2.11 -22.54 -17.89
CA ASN A 123 -2.30 -21.81 -16.63
C ASN A 123 -1.76 -20.37 -16.70
N SER A 124 -0.89 -20.06 -17.67
CA SER A 124 -0.22 -18.76 -17.82
C SER A 124 -0.47 -18.07 -19.17
N PRO A 125 -1.72 -17.76 -19.55
CA PRO A 125 -1.92 -16.86 -20.67
C PRO A 125 -1.53 -15.46 -20.19
N GLY A 126 -0.52 -14.85 -20.79
CA GLY A 126 -0.31 -13.42 -20.58
C GLY A 126 -1.56 -12.61 -20.93
N CYS A 127 -1.66 -11.38 -20.44
CA CYS A 127 -2.85 -10.53 -20.57
C CYS A 127 -3.30 -10.13 -21.98
N ALA A 128 -2.53 -10.46 -23.02
CA ALA A 128 -2.84 -10.12 -24.40
C ALA A 128 -3.93 -11.00 -25.05
N GLY A 129 -4.48 -11.97 -24.32
CA GLY A 129 -5.35 -13.00 -24.90
C GLY A 129 -4.59 -13.90 -25.90
N TYR A 130 -5.34 -14.72 -26.64
CA TYR A 130 -4.79 -15.64 -27.63
C TYR A 130 -5.16 -15.19 -29.03
N THR A 131 -4.16 -14.85 -29.84
CA THR A 131 -4.37 -14.43 -31.24
C THR A 131 -3.99 -15.56 -32.19
N PHE A 132 -4.97 -16.04 -32.94
CA PHE A 132 -4.79 -17.08 -33.95
C PHE A 132 -4.33 -16.48 -35.27
N GLN A 133 -3.58 -17.23 -36.07
CA GLN A 133 -3.28 -16.85 -37.45
C GLN A 133 -3.92 -17.85 -38.40
N ALA A 134 -4.17 -17.41 -39.64
CA ALA A 134 -4.80 -18.26 -40.62
C ALA A 134 -4.27 -18.01 -42.03
N GLN A 135 -4.38 -19.05 -42.87
CA GLN A 135 -4.13 -19.02 -44.31
C GLN A 135 -5.24 -19.79 -45.04
N ALA A 136 -5.52 -19.43 -46.29
CA ALA A 136 -6.58 -20.04 -47.10
C ALA A 136 -6.13 -20.18 -48.56
N PHE A 137 -6.58 -21.23 -49.25
CA PHE A 137 -6.10 -21.58 -50.60
C PHE A 137 -7.23 -22.08 -51.51
N THR A 138 -7.09 -21.89 -52.84
CA THR A 138 -8.08 -22.38 -53.84
C THR A 138 -8.00 -23.87 -54.15
N GLY A 139 -7.09 -24.62 -53.52
CA GLY A 139 -6.83 -26.04 -53.78
C GLY A 139 -6.38 -26.73 -52.49
N ASN A 140 -5.29 -27.51 -52.55
CA ASN A 140 -4.62 -27.97 -51.33
C ASN A 140 -3.58 -26.95 -50.84
N SER A 141 -3.11 -27.10 -49.59
CA SER A 141 -2.13 -26.20 -48.96
C SER A 141 -0.69 -26.35 -49.50
N PHE A 142 -0.42 -27.30 -50.39
CA PHE A 142 0.91 -27.59 -50.92
C PHE A 142 1.15 -27.05 -52.34
N GLY A 143 0.09 -26.70 -53.07
CA GLY A 143 0.19 -26.13 -54.43
C GLY A 143 -0.96 -25.23 -54.87
N GLY A 144 -1.94 -24.96 -53.99
CA GLY A 144 -3.05 -24.05 -54.26
C GLY A 144 -2.64 -22.57 -54.21
N GLN A 145 -3.37 -21.71 -54.93
CA GLN A 145 -3.13 -20.27 -54.90
C GLN A 145 -3.68 -19.66 -53.60
N PRO A 146 -2.88 -18.87 -52.85
CA PRO A 146 -3.29 -18.31 -51.57
C PRO A 146 -4.32 -17.19 -51.72
N PHE A 147 -5.17 -17.05 -50.71
CA PHE A 147 -5.98 -15.86 -50.46
C PHE A 147 -5.21 -14.90 -49.55
N ALA A 148 -5.39 -13.61 -49.76
CA ALA A 148 -4.86 -12.57 -48.88
C ALA A 148 -5.73 -12.43 -47.62
N TYR A 149 -5.08 -12.40 -46.45
CA TYR A 149 -5.75 -12.21 -45.17
C TYR A 149 -6.18 -10.75 -45.00
N LEU A 150 -7.46 -10.52 -44.70
CA LEU A 150 -8.01 -9.19 -44.48
C LEU A 150 -8.20 -8.92 -42.99
N ALA A 151 -7.19 -8.27 -42.39
CA ALA A 151 -7.17 -7.99 -40.95
C ALA A 151 -8.33 -7.10 -40.48
N SER A 152 -8.78 -6.13 -41.30
CA SER A 152 -9.83 -5.17 -40.93
C SER A 152 -11.21 -5.77 -40.71
N LEU A 153 -11.47 -6.97 -41.24
CA LEU A 153 -12.72 -7.71 -41.04
C LEU A 153 -12.54 -8.95 -40.16
N SER A 154 -11.32 -9.24 -39.73
CA SER A 154 -11.02 -10.42 -38.94
C SER A 154 -11.12 -10.13 -37.45
N GLN A 155 -11.55 -11.13 -36.68
CA GLN A 155 -11.57 -11.14 -35.22
C GLN A 155 -10.80 -12.38 -34.74
N PRO A 156 -9.46 -12.42 -34.88
CA PRO A 156 -8.67 -13.62 -34.66
C PRO A 156 -8.34 -13.92 -33.20
N SER A 157 -8.76 -13.07 -32.26
CA SER A 157 -8.30 -13.10 -30.88
C SER A 157 -9.41 -13.51 -29.90
N ILE A 158 -9.05 -14.30 -28.89
CA ILE A 158 -9.90 -14.66 -27.76
C ILE A 158 -9.29 -14.05 -26.48
N GLY A 159 -10.10 -13.37 -25.68
CA GLY A 159 -9.66 -12.81 -24.40
C GLY A 159 -9.39 -13.90 -23.35
N VAL A 160 -8.69 -13.55 -22.27
CA VAL A 160 -8.47 -14.46 -21.13
C VAL A 160 -9.01 -13.84 -19.85
N THR A 161 -9.81 -14.59 -19.11
CA THR A 161 -10.30 -14.18 -17.78
C THR A 161 -9.36 -14.71 -16.67
N ASN A 162 -9.14 -13.88 -15.64
CA ASN A 162 -8.40 -14.15 -14.39
C ASN A 162 -6.86 -14.18 -14.43
N ALA A 163 -6.21 -14.02 -15.57
CA ALA A 163 -4.75 -13.84 -15.63
C ALA A 163 -4.30 -12.40 -15.33
N CYS A 164 -5.20 -11.43 -15.41
CA CYS A 164 -4.87 -10.01 -15.30
C CYS A 164 -5.49 -9.42 -14.05
N ALA A 165 -4.67 -8.71 -13.29
CA ALA A 165 -5.09 -8.01 -12.10
C ALA A 165 -4.33 -6.67 -12.00
N LEU A 166 -4.87 -5.76 -11.20
CA LEU A 166 -4.12 -4.59 -10.77
C LEU A 166 -3.38 -4.90 -9.47
N ARG A 167 -2.21 -4.30 -9.32
CA ARG A 167 -1.51 -4.20 -8.05
C ARG A 167 -0.86 -2.85 -7.91
N PHE A 168 -0.63 -2.44 -6.66
CA PHE A 168 0.33 -1.38 -6.39
C PHE A 168 1.72 -1.86 -6.79
N VAL A 169 2.47 -1.01 -7.51
CA VAL A 169 3.82 -1.35 -7.96
C VAL A 169 4.72 -1.52 -6.71
N PRO A 170 5.49 -2.62 -6.58
CA PRO A 170 6.41 -2.80 -5.45
C PRO A 170 7.36 -1.61 -5.30
N GLY A 171 7.46 -1.06 -4.08
CA GLY A 171 8.26 0.15 -3.80
C GLY A 171 7.60 1.48 -4.24
N ARG A 172 6.34 1.44 -4.69
CA ARG A 172 5.50 2.60 -5.06
C ARG A 172 4.10 2.52 -4.43
N THR A 173 3.99 1.85 -3.29
CA THR A 173 2.76 1.76 -2.49
C THR A 173 2.56 3.04 -1.67
N PRO A 174 1.33 3.41 -1.28
CA PRO A 174 1.13 4.52 -0.34
C PRO A 174 1.80 4.22 1.01
N THR A 175 2.29 5.26 1.67
CA THR A 175 2.94 5.22 3.00
C THR A 175 2.40 6.33 3.90
N GLY A 176 2.89 6.42 5.14
CA GLY A 176 2.46 7.42 6.12
C GLY A 176 2.60 8.84 5.61
N ALA A 177 1.66 9.71 5.99
CA ALA A 177 1.68 11.14 5.68
C ALA A 177 0.83 11.92 6.69
N ILE A 178 1.02 13.23 6.81
CA ILE A 178 0.11 14.10 7.55
C ILE A 178 -1.17 14.44 6.75
N VAL A 179 -2.24 14.81 7.46
CA VAL A 179 -3.50 15.28 6.88
C VAL A 179 -3.28 16.31 5.77
N ASN A 180 -3.94 16.10 4.63
CA ASN A 180 -3.87 16.92 3.41
C ASN A 180 -2.48 17.02 2.74
N ALA A 181 -1.43 16.40 3.27
CA ALA A 181 -0.17 16.29 2.55
C ALA A 181 -0.25 15.28 1.40
N ILE A 182 0.68 15.42 0.46
CA ILE A 182 0.79 14.47 -0.66
C ILE A 182 1.26 13.12 -0.11
N ILE A 183 0.49 12.08 -0.39
CA ILE A 183 0.82 10.69 -0.07
C ILE A 183 1.76 10.17 -1.16
N THR A 184 2.92 9.67 -0.74
CA THR A 184 3.95 9.12 -1.63
C THR A 184 4.31 7.70 -1.21
N SER A 185 5.32 7.12 -1.87
CA SER A 185 5.92 5.84 -1.49
C SER A 185 7.08 5.97 -0.51
N THR A 186 7.25 7.13 0.10
CA THR A 186 8.24 7.40 1.14
C THR A 186 7.49 7.97 2.33
N ALA A 187 7.54 7.25 3.46
CA ALA A 187 6.82 7.64 4.66
C ALA A 187 7.25 9.05 5.10
N ASP A 188 6.26 9.86 5.43
CA ASP A 188 6.40 11.21 5.98
C ASP A 188 7.14 12.19 5.03
N ASP A 189 7.23 11.88 3.73
CA ASP A 189 7.89 12.72 2.72
C ASP A 189 6.95 13.02 1.53
N PRO A 190 6.33 14.21 1.48
CA PRO A 190 5.45 14.61 0.37
C PRO A 190 6.21 14.88 -0.93
N SER A 191 7.55 14.95 -0.91
CA SER A 191 8.40 15.06 -2.10
C SER A 191 8.86 13.70 -2.62
N GLY A 192 8.51 12.62 -1.93
CA GLY A 192 8.82 11.25 -2.30
C GLY A 192 8.16 10.83 -3.63
N PRO A 193 8.55 9.67 -4.17
CA PRO A 193 8.02 9.20 -5.42
C PRO A 193 6.51 8.91 -5.34
N SER A 194 5.77 9.29 -6.38
CA SER A 194 4.33 9.10 -6.43
C SER A 194 3.92 7.63 -6.35
N VAL A 195 2.73 7.40 -5.79
CA VAL A 195 2.09 6.08 -5.75
C VAL A 195 1.77 5.61 -7.17
N GLN A 196 2.01 4.33 -7.43
CA GLN A 196 1.79 3.73 -8.76
C GLN A 196 0.99 2.44 -8.67
N VAL A 197 0.12 2.24 -9.65
CA VAL A 197 -0.62 1.00 -9.87
C VAL A 197 -0.29 0.48 -11.26
N GLU A 198 -0.09 -0.82 -11.39
CA GLU A 198 0.15 -1.49 -12.66
C GLU A 198 -0.85 -2.61 -12.90
N GLU A 199 -1.16 -2.86 -14.18
CA GLU A 199 -1.68 -4.17 -14.57
C GLU A 199 -0.52 -5.16 -14.61
N TYR A 200 -0.73 -6.32 -13.99
CA TYR A 200 0.23 -7.41 -14.01
C TYR A 200 -0.48 -8.72 -14.33
N ASP A 201 0.29 -9.63 -14.93
CA ASP A 201 -0.09 -11.02 -15.12
C ASP A 201 0.08 -11.74 -13.77
N SER A 202 -1.03 -12.17 -13.18
CA SER A 202 -1.09 -12.84 -11.89
C SER A 202 -0.41 -14.21 -11.87
N THR A 203 -0.11 -14.77 -13.04
CA THR A 203 0.57 -16.06 -13.19
C THR A 203 2.08 -15.90 -13.31
N THR A 204 2.53 -14.98 -14.16
CA THR A 204 3.97 -14.75 -14.41
C THR A 204 4.56 -13.69 -13.50
N ASN A 205 3.71 -12.97 -12.77
CA ASN A 205 4.05 -11.82 -11.94
C ASN A 205 4.62 -10.62 -12.73
N ALA A 206 4.55 -10.65 -14.06
CA ALA A 206 5.12 -9.66 -14.96
C ALA A 206 4.14 -8.52 -15.26
N ARG A 207 4.66 -7.30 -15.44
CA ARG A 207 3.86 -6.14 -15.85
C ARG A 207 3.32 -6.30 -17.27
N VAL A 208 2.09 -5.90 -17.48
CA VAL A 208 1.46 -5.81 -18.81
C VAL A 208 1.71 -4.43 -19.41
N THR A 209 2.82 -4.27 -20.13
CA THR A 209 3.24 -2.94 -20.64
C THR A 209 2.34 -2.40 -21.75
N SER A 210 1.54 -3.24 -22.40
CA SER A 210 0.55 -2.81 -23.40
C SER A 210 -0.70 -2.19 -22.80
N PHE A 211 -0.88 -2.24 -21.48
CA PHE A 211 -2.06 -1.69 -20.83
C PHE A 211 -2.06 -0.16 -20.83
N THR A 212 -3.13 0.40 -21.39
CA THR A 212 -3.39 1.85 -21.45
C THR A 212 -4.75 2.21 -20.84
N GLY A 213 -5.35 1.28 -20.09
CA GLY A 213 -6.64 1.50 -19.43
C GLY A 213 -6.53 2.57 -18.34
N SER A 214 -7.67 3.12 -17.95
CA SER A 214 -7.73 4.11 -16.87
C SER A 214 -7.89 3.43 -15.52
N VAL A 215 -7.01 3.76 -14.58
CA VAL A 215 -7.04 3.27 -13.19
C VAL A 215 -7.53 4.38 -12.28
N SER A 216 -8.42 4.07 -11.34
CA SER A 216 -8.83 4.96 -10.24
C SER A 216 -8.50 4.33 -8.89
N LEU A 217 -8.32 5.16 -7.87
CA LEU A 217 -8.13 4.76 -6.48
C LEU A 217 -9.31 5.22 -5.63
N THR A 218 -9.79 4.37 -4.75
CA THR A 218 -10.78 4.69 -3.72
C THR A 218 -10.29 4.22 -2.35
N GLU A 219 -10.86 4.76 -1.28
CA GLU A 219 -10.65 4.22 0.07
C GLU A 219 -11.25 2.82 0.18
N PHE A 220 -10.49 1.90 0.76
CA PHE A 220 -10.94 0.55 1.08
C PHE A 220 -11.44 0.51 2.52
N ALA A 221 -12.70 0.13 2.72
CA ALA A 221 -13.31 0.06 4.04
C ALA A 221 -12.91 -1.21 4.79
N PHE A 222 -12.46 -1.05 6.03
CA PHE A 222 -12.18 -2.14 6.98
C PHE A 222 -12.54 -1.69 8.41
N ALA A 223 -12.56 -2.64 9.35
CA ALA A 223 -12.83 -2.32 10.75
C ALA A 223 -11.74 -1.39 11.31
N GLY A 224 -12.10 -0.18 11.73
CA GLY A 224 -11.15 0.83 12.20
C GLY A 224 -10.58 1.75 11.10
N SER A 225 -11.05 1.62 9.85
CA SER A 225 -10.69 2.58 8.80
C SER A 225 -11.07 4.02 9.16
N GLY A 226 -10.19 4.96 8.83
CA GLY A 226 -10.43 6.40 9.01
C GLY A 226 -11.59 6.91 8.16
N THR A 227 -12.08 8.11 8.48
CA THR A 227 -13.26 8.73 7.86
C THR A 227 -12.94 9.93 6.97
N GLY A 228 -11.66 10.19 6.72
CA GLY A 228 -11.20 11.21 5.77
C GLY A 228 -11.69 10.92 4.35
N ALA A 229 -11.66 11.93 3.50
CA ALA A 229 -11.98 11.79 2.09
C ALA A 229 -10.69 11.76 1.26
N LEU A 230 -10.54 10.74 0.42
CA LEU A 230 -9.47 10.67 -0.57
C LEU A 230 -9.67 11.70 -1.69
N SER A 231 -8.64 12.51 -1.92
CA SER A 231 -8.49 13.39 -3.08
C SER A 231 -7.32 12.95 -3.95
N GLY A 232 -7.37 13.26 -5.25
CA GLY A 232 -6.32 12.88 -6.22
C GLY A 232 -6.36 11.42 -6.69
N GLY A 233 -7.30 10.60 -6.20
CA GLY A 233 -7.51 9.21 -6.63
C GLY A 233 -8.32 9.03 -7.91
N GLY A 234 -8.59 10.11 -8.65
CA GLY A 234 -9.40 10.07 -9.88
C GLY A 234 -8.76 9.23 -11.01
N ALA A 235 -9.50 9.09 -12.11
CA ALA A 235 -9.11 8.28 -13.25
C ALA A 235 -7.79 8.76 -13.91
N VAL A 236 -6.76 7.92 -13.91
CA VAL A 236 -5.46 8.14 -14.56
C VAL A 236 -5.21 7.05 -15.60
N ALA A 237 -4.94 7.46 -16.85
CA ALA A 237 -4.57 6.54 -17.91
C ALA A 237 -3.18 5.92 -17.67
N ALA A 238 -3.07 4.61 -17.82
CA ALA A 238 -1.80 3.92 -17.72
C ALA A 238 -0.89 4.21 -18.92
N VAL A 239 0.41 4.41 -18.66
CA VAL A 239 1.46 4.51 -19.68
C VAL A 239 2.45 3.38 -19.46
N ALA A 240 2.68 2.59 -20.50
CA ALA A 240 3.48 1.36 -20.40
C ALA A 240 3.01 0.43 -19.26
N GLY A 241 1.70 0.33 -19.05
CA GLY A 241 1.08 -0.47 -18.01
C GLY A 241 1.01 0.13 -16.61
N VAL A 242 1.42 1.39 -16.41
CA VAL A 242 1.41 2.04 -15.09
C VAL A 242 0.58 3.32 -15.06
N ALA A 243 -0.36 3.39 -14.11
CA ALA A 243 -0.99 4.63 -13.69
C ALA A 243 -0.23 5.23 -12.50
N THR A 244 0.11 6.52 -12.57
CA THR A 244 0.84 7.25 -11.51
C THR A 244 -0.06 8.33 -10.91
N PHE A 245 -0.16 8.35 -9.58
CA PHE A 245 -1.04 9.27 -8.85
C PHE A 245 -0.20 10.30 -8.06
N PRO A 246 0.04 11.51 -8.60
CA PRO A 246 1.00 12.47 -8.05
C PRO A 246 0.44 13.35 -6.92
N SER A 247 -0.87 13.33 -6.68
CA SER A 247 -1.55 14.30 -5.81
C SER A 247 -2.52 13.65 -4.83
N LEU A 248 -2.27 12.38 -4.47
CA LEU A 248 -3.08 11.68 -3.46
C LEU A 248 -2.97 12.42 -2.13
N ASN A 249 -4.10 12.66 -1.47
CA ASN A 249 -4.13 13.18 -0.11
C ASN A 249 -5.46 12.76 0.55
N ILE A 250 -5.47 12.73 1.88
CA ILE A 250 -6.64 12.36 2.68
C ILE A 250 -6.88 13.44 3.73
N SER A 251 -8.15 13.79 3.94
CA SER A 251 -8.55 14.97 4.69
C SER A 251 -8.69 14.79 6.20
N ALA A 252 -8.44 13.60 6.75
CA ALA A 252 -8.55 13.35 8.19
C ALA A 252 -7.57 12.28 8.66
N THR A 253 -7.19 12.35 9.94
CA THR A 253 -6.33 11.37 10.59
C THR A 253 -6.98 10.00 10.64
N GLY A 254 -6.18 8.93 10.64
CA GLY A 254 -6.67 7.56 10.79
C GLY A 254 -5.85 6.57 10.00
N ASP A 255 -6.26 5.31 10.02
CA ASP A 255 -5.62 4.27 9.23
C ASP A 255 -6.41 4.02 7.93
N TYR A 256 -5.70 3.86 6.82
CA TYR A 256 -6.28 3.77 5.49
C TYR A 256 -5.63 2.66 4.67
N MET A 257 -6.41 2.14 3.73
CA MET A 257 -5.98 1.29 2.64
C MET A 257 -6.64 1.81 1.37
N LEU A 258 -5.96 1.71 0.24
CA LEU A 258 -6.51 2.12 -1.06
C LEU A 258 -6.84 0.91 -1.93
N GLN A 259 -7.97 0.97 -2.62
CA GLN A 259 -8.38 0.00 -3.62
C GLN A 259 -8.20 0.59 -5.01
N ALA A 260 -7.49 -0.12 -5.89
CA ALA A 260 -7.40 0.24 -7.29
C ALA A 260 -8.53 -0.37 -8.13
N SER A 261 -9.01 0.33 -9.14
CA SER A 261 -10.04 -0.17 -10.05
C SER A 261 -9.79 0.23 -11.50
N SER A 262 -10.07 -0.69 -12.43
CA SER A 262 -10.09 -0.46 -13.87
C SER A 262 -10.99 -1.51 -14.53
N GLY A 263 -12.17 -1.12 -14.99
CA GLY A 263 -13.13 -2.04 -15.61
C GLY A 263 -13.47 -3.22 -14.69
N ALA A 264 -13.29 -4.45 -15.20
CA ALA A 264 -13.54 -5.69 -14.49
C ALA A 264 -12.27 -6.36 -13.91
N LEU A 265 -11.12 -5.67 -13.91
CA LEU A 265 -9.88 -6.22 -13.37
C LEU A 265 -9.99 -6.39 -11.85
N SER A 266 -9.55 -7.54 -11.34
CA SER A 266 -9.42 -7.78 -9.91
C SER A 266 -8.22 -7.02 -9.35
N SER A 267 -8.27 -6.71 -8.06
CA SER A 267 -7.20 -5.96 -7.38
C SER A 267 -7.23 -6.20 -5.88
N SER A 268 -6.06 -6.31 -5.26
CA SER A 268 -5.94 -6.31 -3.81
C SER A 268 -5.78 -4.89 -3.28
N PRO A 269 -6.26 -4.59 -2.06
CA PRO A 269 -5.97 -3.32 -1.41
C PRO A 269 -4.46 -3.10 -1.23
N SER A 270 -4.07 -1.84 -1.05
CA SER A 270 -2.71 -1.48 -0.62
C SER A 270 -2.39 -2.06 0.76
N PRO A 271 -1.10 -2.10 1.15
CA PRO A 271 -0.75 -2.14 2.56
C PRO A 271 -1.45 -1.00 3.32
N GLN A 272 -1.75 -1.23 4.60
CA GLN A 272 -2.28 -0.20 5.48
C GLN A 272 -1.21 0.87 5.73
N PHE A 273 -1.64 2.12 5.73
CA PHE A 273 -0.83 3.29 6.09
C PHE A 273 -1.64 4.23 6.98
N THR A 274 -0.97 5.06 7.75
CA THR A 274 -1.61 5.99 8.69
C THR A 274 -1.52 7.41 8.14
N ILE A 275 -2.62 8.14 8.25
CA ILE A 275 -2.64 9.60 8.10
C ILE A 275 -2.55 10.23 9.49
N PHE A 276 -1.50 11.01 9.70
CA PHE A 276 -1.18 11.64 10.98
C PHE A 276 -1.69 13.08 11.08
N GLY A 277 -1.87 13.58 12.30
CA GLY A 277 -2.39 14.92 12.55
C GLY A 277 -1.36 16.04 12.33
N GLY A 278 -0.07 15.74 12.44
CA GLY A 278 1.02 16.69 12.23
C GLY A 278 2.39 16.02 12.31
N GLU A 279 3.44 16.83 12.34
CA GLU A 279 4.84 16.38 12.37
C GLU A 279 5.58 17.14 13.49
N LEU A 280 6.53 16.48 14.17
CA LEU A 280 7.32 17.09 15.25
C LEU A 280 8.80 16.75 15.16
N PHE A 281 9.65 17.72 15.41
CA PHE A 281 11.05 17.52 15.78
C PHE A 281 11.22 17.41 17.31
N CYS A 282 12.39 16.97 17.76
CA CYS A 282 12.69 16.95 19.19
C CYS A 282 12.64 18.36 19.80
N GLY A 283 11.98 18.48 20.94
CA GLY A 283 11.76 19.76 21.63
C GLY A 283 10.52 20.52 21.17
N ASP A 284 9.86 20.09 20.09
CA ASP A 284 8.62 20.73 19.64
C ASP A 284 7.46 20.44 20.59
N SER A 285 6.56 21.41 20.71
CA SER A 285 5.30 21.25 21.43
C SER A 285 4.29 20.48 20.57
N LEU A 286 3.53 19.57 21.19
CA LEU A 286 2.37 18.96 20.54
C LEU A 286 1.43 20.09 20.12
N ALA A 287 1.02 20.13 18.85
CA ALA A 287 -0.10 20.96 18.44
C ALA A 287 -1.29 20.63 19.34
N LEU A 288 -1.92 21.67 19.87
CA LEU A 288 -3.00 21.52 20.82
C LEU A 288 -4.15 20.76 20.17
N ALA A 289 -4.39 19.54 20.62
CA ALA A 289 -5.47 18.71 20.11
C ALA A 289 -6.79 19.12 20.78
N PHE A 290 -7.50 20.05 20.16
CA PHE A 290 -8.82 20.46 20.60
C PHE A 290 -9.87 20.22 19.51
N THR A 291 -10.93 19.52 19.86
CA THR A 291 -12.26 19.68 19.26
C THR A 291 -12.90 20.99 19.81
N ASN A 292 -12.31 22.15 19.50
CA ASN A 292 -12.82 23.55 19.58
C ASN A 292 -13.61 24.00 20.87
N PRO A 293 -13.23 25.08 21.60
CA PRO A 293 -12.70 26.31 21.03
C PRO A 293 -11.44 26.92 21.64
N ASN A 294 -10.85 27.80 20.84
CA ASN A 294 -9.56 28.49 20.94
C ASN A 294 -9.38 29.40 22.18
N ASN A 295 -9.81 28.98 23.36
CA ASN A 295 -9.58 29.72 24.60
C ASN A 295 -9.74 28.88 25.88
N LEU A 296 -9.58 27.56 25.79
CA LEU A 296 -9.54 26.72 27.00
C LEU A 296 -8.26 27.06 27.79
N SER A 297 -8.44 27.52 29.03
CA SER A 297 -7.35 27.61 30.01
C SER A 297 -6.69 26.24 30.15
N ASN A 298 -5.40 26.21 30.48
CA ASN A 298 -4.69 24.97 30.85
C ASN A 298 -5.20 24.34 32.16
N THR A 299 -6.18 24.97 32.81
CA THR A 299 -6.94 24.52 33.98
C THR A 299 -8.40 24.29 33.65
N ALA A 300 -8.76 24.10 32.38
CA ALA A 300 -10.14 23.85 31.97
C ALA A 300 -10.34 22.36 31.67
N PRO A 301 -11.51 21.78 32.04
CA PRO A 301 -11.85 20.41 31.69
C PRO A 301 -11.74 20.14 30.18
N GLY A 302 -11.12 19.02 29.82
CA GLY A 302 -10.87 18.66 28.42
C GLY A 302 -9.61 19.28 27.82
N TYR A 303 -8.84 20.06 28.60
CA TYR A 303 -7.53 20.53 28.19
C TYR A 303 -6.54 19.35 28.06
N ALA A 304 -5.81 19.30 26.95
CA ALA A 304 -4.70 18.37 26.79
C ALA A 304 -3.59 19.02 25.96
N ALA A 305 -2.35 18.97 26.44
CA ALA A 305 -1.20 19.54 25.77
C ALA A 305 0.10 18.87 26.22
N GLY A 306 1.16 18.98 25.42
CA GLY A 306 2.45 18.41 25.77
C GLY A 306 3.53 18.75 24.76
N SER A 307 4.60 17.97 24.78
CA SER A 307 5.75 18.16 23.90
C SER A 307 6.48 16.86 23.64
N ARG A 308 7.17 16.79 22.50
CA ARG A 308 8.21 15.80 22.27
C ARG A 308 9.48 16.22 23.02
N GLY A 309 10.15 15.24 23.63
CA GLY A 309 11.41 15.48 24.33
C GLY A 309 12.49 16.05 23.43
N ALA A 310 13.42 16.77 24.03
CA ALA A 310 14.62 17.29 23.35
C ALA A 310 15.56 16.18 22.85
N ASN A 311 15.38 14.96 23.34
CA ASN A 311 16.14 13.78 22.97
C ASN A 311 15.18 12.59 22.78
N ASN A 312 15.58 11.65 21.93
CA ASN A 312 14.98 10.32 21.91
C ASN A 312 15.36 9.55 23.19
N LYS A 313 14.57 8.54 23.56
CA LYS A 313 14.72 7.74 24.79
C LYS A 313 16.06 6.99 24.91
N ASP A 314 16.74 6.76 23.79
CA ASP A 314 18.03 6.07 23.67
C ASP A 314 19.19 7.00 23.28
N GLY A 315 18.93 8.30 23.10
CA GLY A 315 19.93 9.28 22.67
C GLY A 315 20.29 9.21 21.19
N SER A 316 19.52 8.47 20.38
CA SER A 316 19.64 8.48 18.92
C SER A 316 19.34 9.86 18.33
N THR A 317 19.84 10.10 17.12
CA THR A 317 19.64 11.36 16.41
C THR A 317 18.16 11.66 16.20
N CYS A 318 17.75 12.86 16.57
CA CYS A 318 16.42 13.37 16.31
C CYS A 318 16.22 13.60 14.81
N ILE A 319 15.17 12.97 14.28
CA ILE A 319 14.56 13.32 13.01
C ILE A 319 13.11 13.71 13.28
N LYS A 320 12.50 14.40 12.33
CA LYS A 320 11.08 14.68 12.41
C LYS A 320 10.27 13.38 12.34
N VAL A 321 9.11 13.38 12.97
CA VAL A 321 8.20 12.23 13.01
C VAL A 321 6.77 12.70 12.91
N ASP A 322 5.98 12.02 12.10
CA ASP A 322 4.55 12.26 12.03
C ASP A 322 3.86 11.70 13.28
N TYR A 323 2.82 12.40 13.76
CA TYR A 323 2.11 12.08 14.99
C TYR A 323 0.63 12.49 14.94
N THR A 324 -0.17 11.83 15.77
CA THR A 324 -1.57 12.17 16.05
C THR A 324 -1.77 12.22 17.55
N PHE A 325 -2.28 13.34 18.05
CA PHE A 325 -2.72 13.46 19.43
C PHE A 325 -4.24 13.56 19.44
N THR A 326 -4.91 12.48 19.84
CA THR A 326 -6.38 12.41 19.91
C THR A 326 -6.82 12.78 21.32
N ASN A 327 -7.82 13.65 21.42
CA ASN A 327 -8.41 14.09 22.68
C ASN A 327 -9.92 13.83 22.67
N THR A 328 -10.37 12.89 23.49
CA THR A 328 -11.78 12.54 23.67
C THR A 328 -12.20 12.64 25.14
N ILE A 329 -11.49 13.43 25.95
CA ILE A 329 -11.72 13.56 27.40
C ILE A 329 -13.19 13.85 27.72
N LEU A 330 -13.81 14.78 26.99
CA LEU A 330 -15.20 15.17 27.24
C LEU A 330 -16.23 14.11 26.81
N ILE A 331 -15.80 13.07 26.09
CA ILE A 331 -16.64 11.98 25.60
C ILE A 331 -16.43 10.73 26.47
N ASP A 332 -15.18 10.29 26.63
CA ASP A 332 -14.84 9.03 27.28
C ASP A 332 -13.59 9.07 28.19
N ASP A 333 -13.19 10.27 28.64
CA ASP A 333 -12.05 10.48 29.54
C ASP A 333 -10.70 9.98 28.99
N LYS A 334 -10.46 10.06 27.67
CA LYS A 334 -9.22 9.56 27.06
C LYS A 334 -8.44 10.60 26.26
N VAL A 335 -7.14 10.38 26.24
CA VAL A 335 -6.22 10.90 25.22
C VAL A 335 -5.37 9.77 24.66
N HIS A 336 -4.91 9.93 23.43
CA HIS A 336 -4.03 8.98 22.76
C HIS A 336 -2.98 9.73 21.96
N LEU A 337 -1.71 9.40 22.20
CA LEU A 337 -0.59 9.95 21.44
C LEU A 337 0.06 8.85 20.60
N LYS A 338 -0.16 8.93 19.29
CA LYS A 338 0.41 8.03 18.29
C LYS A 338 1.44 8.73 17.43
N TRP A 339 2.49 8.01 17.02
CA TRP A 339 3.49 8.51 16.07
C TRP A 339 4.00 7.42 15.14
N ASP A 340 4.67 7.80 14.06
CA ASP A 340 5.27 6.83 13.15
C ASP A 340 6.52 6.19 13.77
N THR A 341 6.32 5.02 14.37
CA THR A 341 7.38 4.21 14.97
C THR A 341 8.30 3.54 13.95
N ASN A 342 7.92 3.46 12.66
CA ASN A 342 8.80 2.97 11.60
C ASN A 342 9.84 4.02 11.22
N VAL A 343 9.49 5.31 11.32
CA VAL A 343 10.39 6.44 11.08
C VAL A 343 11.23 6.72 12.33
N GLN A 344 10.60 6.85 13.50
CA GLN A 344 11.30 7.13 14.75
C GLN A 344 10.74 6.32 15.93
N PRO A 345 11.24 5.10 16.18
CA PRO A 345 10.75 4.23 17.27
C PRO A 345 11.12 4.73 18.67
N ASN A 346 12.08 5.66 18.76
CA ASN A 346 12.70 6.07 20.01
C ASN A 346 12.20 7.42 20.55
N ALA A 347 11.16 7.98 19.95
CA ALA A 347 10.57 9.21 20.46
C ALA A 347 10.08 9.05 21.91
N ALA A 348 10.11 10.15 22.65
CA ALA A 348 9.61 10.25 24.01
C ALA A 348 8.79 11.53 24.13
N PHE A 349 7.65 11.45 24.81
CA PHE A 349 6.70 12.54 24.92
C PHE A 349 6.29 12.74 26.37
N ILE A 350 5.96 13.98 26.70
CA ILE A 350 5.29 14.32 27.95
C ILE A 350 4.03 15.10 27.60
N TYR A 351 2.92 14.76 28.23
CA TYR A 351 1.68 15.51 28.05
C TYR A 351 0.86 15.53 29.32
N THR A 352 0.10 16.61 29.50
CA THR A 352 -0.85 16.79 30.58
C THR A 352 -2.25 16.77 30.00
N MET A 353 -3.16 16.07 30.68
CA MET A 353 -4.58 16.08 30.42
C MET A 353 -5.34 16.50 31.67
N ASN A 354 -6.43 17.24 31.47
CA ASN A 354 -7.35 17.64 32.51
C ASN A 354 -8.68 16.95 32.32
N SER A 355 -9.13 16.19 33.33
CA SER A 355 -10.37 15.41 33.27
C SER A 355 -11.61 16.26 33.05
N ARG A 356 -12.72 15.64 32.66
CA ARG A 356 -14.04 16.29 32.87
C ARG A 356 -14.29 16.51 34.36
N LEU A 357 -15.20 17.42 34.69
CA LEU A 357 -15.62 17.64 36.08
C LEU A 357 -16.21 16.36 36.68
N LYS A 358 -15.79 16.02 37.90
CA LYS A 358 -16.27 14.86 38.64
C LYS A 358 -16.84 15.29 39.99
N PRO A 359 -17.95 14.68 40.45
CA PRO A 359 -18.42 14.84 41.83
C PRO A 359 -17.38 14.40 42.84
N VAL A 360 -17.44 14.97 44.04
CA VAL A 360 -16.67 14.48 45.18
C VAL A 360 -17.18 13.13 45.64
N ASP A 361 -16.31 12.12 45.68
CA ASP A 361 -16.64 10.79 46.19
C ASP A 361 -16.97 10.84 47.71
N GLY A 362 -17.88 9.97 48.15
CA GLY A 362 -18.47 10.01 49.50
C GLY A 362 -17.53 9.65 50.66
N ASP A 363 -16.33 9.15 50.38
CA ASP A 363 -15.28 8.80 51.34
C ASP A 363 -14.22 9.91 51.52
N GLY A 364 -14.43 11.10 50.96
CA GLY A 364 -13.60 12.27 51.25
C GLY A 364 -12.22 12.24 50.57
N TRP A 365 -12.15 11.64 49.38
CA TRP A 365 -11.00 11.61 48.46
C TRP A 365 -9.88 10.64 48.83
N THR A 366 -9.97 9.40 48.34
CA THR A 366 -8.77 8.58 48.17
C THR A 366 -8.79 7.76 46.87
N ALA A 367 -7.61 7.66 46.24
CA ALA A 367 -7.22 6.59 45.32
C ALA A 367 -7.78 6.52 43.88
N ARG A 368 -8.31 7.59 43.26
CA ARG A 368 -8.39 7.61 41.78
C ARG A 368 -6.98 7.57 41.21
N ARG A 369 -6.67 6.54 40.42
CA ARG A 369 -5.39 6.38 39.71
C ARG A 369 -5.67 6.52 38.21
N PRO A 370 -5.02 7.46 37.51
CA PRO A 370 -5.14 7.50 36.06
C PRO A 370 -4.64 6.17 35.50
N ASN A 371 -5.32 5.69 34.47
CA ASN A 371 -4.94 4.50 33.75
C ASN A 371 -4.15 4.87 32.50
N VAL A 372 -3.25 3.97 32.11
CA VAL A 372 -2.46 4.09 30.89
C VAL A 372 -2.52 2.77 30.13
N ALA A 373 -2.32 2.81 28.82
CA ALA A 373 -2.18 1.61 28.00
C ALA A 373 -1.16 1.85 26.90
N TRP A 374 -0.07 1.07 26.89
CA TRP A 374 0.91 1.05 25.81
C TRP A 374 0.93 -0.28 25.07
N LEU A 375 -0.03 -1.15 25.37
CA LEU A 375 -0.28 -2.41 24.68
C LEU A 375 -1.75 -2.47 24.28
N GLU A 376 -1.99 -3.02 23.10
CA GLU A 376 -3.32 -3.19 22.52
C GLU A 376 -3.54 -4.65 22.14
N SER A 377 -4.75 -5.16 22.32
CA SER A 377 -5.15 -6.48 21.81
C SER A 377 -6.66 -6.57 21.64
N PRO A 378 -7.19 -6.74 20.42
CA PRO A 378 -6.50 -6.61 19.12
C PRO A 378 -6.01 -5.17 18.88
N PRO A 379 -5.24 -4.89 17.80
CA PRO A 379 -4.85 -3.52 17.44
C PRO A 379 -6.03 -2.55 17.45
N GLY A 380 -5.84 -1.36 18.02
CA GLY A 380 -6.88 -0.36 18.26
C GLY A 380 -7.75 -0.59 19.51
N THR A 381 -7.49 -1.65 20.28
CA THR A 381 -8.18 -1.93 21.55
C THR A 381 -7.20 -1.85 22.72
N PRO A 382 -7.08 -0.68 23.39
CA PRO A 382 -6.12 -0.48 24.47
C PRO A 382 -6.42 -1.33 25.71
N ILE A 383 -5.37 -1.91 26.29
CA ILE A 383 -5.45 -2.67 27.56
C ILE A 383 -4.98 -1.77 28.69
N PHE A 384 -5.94 -1.14 29.37
CA PHE A 384 -5.66 -0.20 30.46
C PHE A 384 -5.17 -0.88 31.73
N VAL A 385 -4.11 -0.30 32.30
CA VAL A 385 -3.54 -0.66 33.61
C VAL A 385 -3.39 0.60 34.48
N PRO A 386 -3.33 0.47 35.82
CA PRO A 386 -3.06 1.60 36.69
C PRO A 386 -1.72 2.26 36.37
N GLY A 387 -1.71 3.57 36.19
CA GLY A 387 -0.50 4.35 35.94
C GLY A 387 0.49 4.25 37.10
N LEU A 388 1.70 3.79 36.80
CA LEU A 388 2.81 3.76 37.76
C LEU A 388 3.43 5.14 37.89
N ALA A 389 3.85 5.53 39.09
CA ALA A 389 4.59 6.78 39.28
C ALA A 389 5.94 6.72 38.56
N CYS A 390 6.31 7.81 37.89
CA CYS A 390 7.64 7.93 37.31
C CYS A 390 8.70 7.95 38.42
N LEU A 391 9.89 7.42 38.12
CA LEU A 391 11.06 7.49 39.00
C LEU A 391 11.60 8.92 39.13
N ASN A 392 11.36 9.74 38.10
CA ASN A 392 11.55 11.19 38.10
C ASN A 392 10.59 11.82 37.07
N SER A 393 10.32 13.13 37.18
CA SER A 393 9.39 13.83 36.31
C SER A 393 10.00 14.37 35.01
N GLY A 394 11.30 14.13 34.78
CA GLY A 394 12.00 14.59 33.58
C GLY A 394 11.84 13.62 32.42
N LEU A 395 11.73 14.16 31.20
CA LEU A 395 11.86 13.34 30.00
C LEU A 395 13.27 12.73 29.89
N PRO A 396 13.42 11.60 29.17
CA PRO A 396 14.73 11.02 28.89
C PRO A 396 15.72 12.06 28.38
N ALA A 397 16.88 12.12 29.02
CA ALA A 397 17.95 13.07 28.72
C ALA A 397 19.31 12.43 29.00
N PRO A 398 20.38 12.82 28.30
CA PRO A 398 21.70 12.26 28.54
C PRO A 398 22.22 12.66 29.91
N TYR A 399 22.64 11.68 30.71
CA TYR A 399 23.49 11.94 31.87
C TYR A 399 24.94 12.22 31.45
N GLY A 400 25.34 11.77 30.25
CA GLY A 400 26.69 11.88 29.73
C GLY A 400 26.91 10.91 28.58
N THR A 401 28.18 10.55 28.35
CA THR A 401 28.57 9.56 27.33
C THR A 401 29.50 8.49 27.90
N LEU A 402 29.49 7.31 27.28
CA LEU A 402 30.50 6.29 27.58
C LEU A 402 31.88 6.79 27.15
N THR A 403 32.85 6.77 28.05
CA THR A 403 34.25 7.11 27.73
C THR A 403 35.01 5.95 27.09
N ALA A 404 34.56 4.73 27.35
CA ALA A 404 35.11 3.50 26.79
C ALA A 404 33.97 2.57 26.35
N ALA A 405 34.24 1.77 25.32
CA ALA A 405 33.30 0.77 24.83
C ALA A 405 33.05 -0.31 25.90
N ILE A 406 31.82 -0.85 25.90
CA ILE A 406 31.47 -2.06 26.63
C ILE A 406 31.62 -3.22 25.64
N ASN A 407 32.69 -4.01 25.81
CA ASN A 407 33.02 -5.11 24.88
C ASN A 407 32.56 -6.49 25.39
N ASP A 408 32.09 -6.56 26.63
CA ASP A 408 31.66 -7.79 27.30
C ASP A 408 30.27 -7.57 27.93
N THR A 409 29.34 -8.49 27.64
CA THR A 409 27.97 -8.44 28.16
C THR A 409 27.89 -8.74 29.66
N THR A 410 28.95 -9.28 30.26
CA THR A 410 29.07 -9.54 31.70
C THR A 410 29.72 -8.40 32.47
N GLN A 411 30.22 -7.36 31.78
CA GLN A 411 30.88 -6.21 32.41
C GLN A 411 29.91 -5.46 33.33
N THR A 412 30.29 -5.35 34.62
CA THR A 412 29.52 -4.67 35.69
C THR A 412 30.11 -3.32 36.11
N SER A 413 31.17 -2.86 35.46
CA SER A 413 31.81 -1.57 35.70
C SER A 413 31.96 -0.82 34.37
N ILE A 414 31.35 0.35 34.26
CA ILE A 414 31.41 1.20 33.05
C ILE A 414 32.03 2.54 33.41
N THR A 415 32.62 3.23 32.43
CA THR A 415 33.21 4.56 32.66
C THR A 415 32.44 5.61 31.87
N VAL A 416 31.84 6.57 32.55
CA VAL A 416 30.94 7.58 31.99
C VAL A 416 31.54 8.97 32.22
N ASN A 417 31.55 9.79 31.16
CA ASN A 417 31.78 11.22 31.28
C ASN A 417 30.43 11.88 31.57
N ALA A 418 30.10 12.02 32.84
CA ALA A 418 28.84 12.60 33.27
C ALA A 418 28.84 14.13 33.03
N THR A 419 27.84 14.63 32.33
CA THR A 419 27.65 16.06 32.02
C THR A 419 26.41 16.65 32.71
N ALA A 420 25.57 15.80 33.32
CA ALA A 420 24.38 16.22 34.06
C ALA A 420 24.46 15.85 35.54
N THR A 421 23.61 16.47 36.35
CA THR A 421 23.43 16.10 37.76
C THR A 421 22.82 14.71 37.87
N LEU A 422 23.47 13.84 38.64
CA LEU A 422 23.05 12.45 38.81
C LEU A 422 22.06 12.31 39.99
N PRO A 423 21.06 11.42 39.90
CA PRO A 423 20.25 11.03 41.06
C PRO A 423 21.08 10.28 42.12
N GLY A 424 20.52 10.17 43.33
CA GLY A 424 21.05 9.25 44.34
C GLY A 424 20.95 7.80 43.86
N THR A 425 21.97 6.99 44.16
CA THR A 425 21.96 5.56 43.83
C THR A 425 21.00 4.77 44.73
N PRO A 426 20.31 3.74 44.21
CA PRO A 426 20.42 3.23 42.85
C PRO A 426 19.49 3.95 41.86
N PHE A 427 19.89 4.09 40.60
CA PHE A 427 19.05 4.68 39.54
C PHE A 427 19.23 3.95 38.20
N PRO A 428 18.20 3.90 37.33
CA PRO A 428 18.30 3.26 36.03
C PRO A 428 18.84 4.20 34.95
N ILE A 429 19.45 3.59 33.94
CA ILE A 429 19.90 4.25 32.71
C ILE A 429 19.55 3.39 31.50
N VAL A 430 19.58 4.00 30.32
CA VAL A 430 19.47 3.33 29.03
C VAL A 430 20.70 3.64 28.19
N ILE A 431 21.27 2.62 27.54
CA ILE A 431 22.32 2.76 26.53
C ILE A 431 21.87 1.97 25.31
N GLY A 432 21.62 2.66 24.19
CA GLY A 432 20.96 2.04 23.04
C GLY A 432 19.61 1.42 23.44
N THR A 433 19.46 0.11 23.24
CA THR A 433 18.23 -0.63 23.61
C THR A 433 18.32 -1.34 24.97
N GLU A 434 19.45 -1.24 25.67
CA GLU A 434 19.65 -1.91 26.95
C GLU A 434 19.34 -0.97 28.13
N ARG A 435 18.56 -1.47 29.09
CA ARG A 435 18.35 -0.82 30.40
C ARG A 435 19.31 -1.41 31.42
N LEU A 436 20.03 -0.55 32.14
CA LEU A 436 20.96 -0.93 33.20
C LEU A 436 20.53 -0.28 34.53
N GLN A 437 20.88 -0.90 35.65
CA GLN A 437 20.71 -0.32 36.99
C GLN A 437 22.07 0.10 37.54
N VAL A 438 22.27 1.39 37.80
CA VAL A 438 23.47 1.91 38.46
C VAL A 438 23.30 1.74 39.97
N SER A 439 24.25 1.06 40.62
CA SER A 439 24.22 0.78 42.07
C SER A 439 25.25 1.59 42.86
N ALA A 440 26.32 2.05 42.21
CA ALA A 440 27.34 2.90 42.82
C ALA A 440 28.01 3.80 41.77
N VAL A 441 28.40 5.00 42.17
CA VAL A 441 29.15 5.96 41.35
C VAL A 441 30.40 6.38 42.13
N SER A 442 31.59 6.14 41.56
CA SER A 442 32.88 6.55 42.11
C SER A 442 33.67 7.28 41.03
N GLY A 443 33.69 8.61 41.09
CA GLY A 443 34.21 9.44 40.00
C GLY A 443 33.47 9.15 38.68
N SER A 444 34.21 8.83 37.62
CA SER A 444 33.65 8.43 36.32
C SER A 444 33.29 6.94 36.24
N THR A 445 33.64 6.13 37.23
CA THR A 445 33.40 4.68 37.21
C THR A 445 32.07 4.36 37.89
N TRP A 446 31.16 3.73 37.15
CA TRP A 446 29.83 3.37 37.62
C TRP A 446 29.69 1.85 37.70
N THR A 447 29.20 1.36 38.83
CA THR A 447 28.84 -0.05 39.00
C THR A 447 27.42 -0.28 38.50
N VAL A 448 27.23 -1.26 37.62
CA VAL A 448 25.96 -1.52 36.94
C VAL A 448 25.54 -2.98 36.99
N ALA A 449 24.23 -3.20 37.11
CA ALA A 449 23.58 -4.45 36.74
C ALA A 449 23.02 -4.34 35.31
N ARG A 450 23.32 -5.34 34.47
CA ARG A 450 23.04 -5.37 33.03
C ARG A 450 21.68 -5.99 32.72
N GLY A 451 21.15 -5.76 31.51
CA GLY A 451 19.95 -6.42 30.99
C GLY A 451 18.71 -6.34 31.90
N GLN A 452 18.44 -5.17 32.47
CA GLN A 452 17.30 -4.97 33.36
C GLN A 452 16.02 -4.69 32.57
N GLY A 453 14.86 -4.80 33.22
CA GLY A 453 13.58 -4.38 32.61
C GLY A 453 13.15 -5.18 31.38
N GLY A 454 13.56 -6.44 31.27
CA GLY A 454 13.30 -7.30 30.10
C GLY A 454 14.21 -7.04 28.90
N THR A 455 15.21 -6.16 29.04
CA THR A 455 16.24 -5.95 28.00
C THR A 455 17.34 -7.01 28.08
N THR A 456 18.11 -7.16 26.99
CA THR A 456 19.25 -8.10 26.94
C THR A 456 20.57 -7.33 27.03
N ALA A 457 21.53 -7.86 27.80
CA ALA A 457 22.85 -7.26 27.89
C ALA A 457 23.56 -7.24 26.51
N ALA A 458 24.05 -6.08 26.09
CA ALA A 458 24.65 -5.88 24.77
C ALA A 458 26.05 -5.24 24.85
N THR A 459 26.81 -5.30 23.77
CA THR A 459 28.03 -4.48 23.63
C THR A 459 27.65 -3.08 23.16
N HIS A 460 28.44 -2.08 23.54
CA HIS A 460 28.19 -0.67 23.22
C HIS A 460 29.48 0.04 22.84
N PHE A 461 29.43 0.88 21.80
CA PHE A 461 30.60 1.67 21.39
C PHE A 461 30.95 2.75 22.43
N ALA A 462 32.19 3.24 22.40
CA ALA A 462 32.53 4.46 23.13
C ALA A 462 31.77 5.66 22.54
N ASN A 463 31.61 6.71 23.33
CA ASN A 463 30.95 7.98 22.99
C ASN A 463 29.44 7.90 22.73
N VAL A 464 28.80 6.73 22.90
CA VAL A 464 27.33 6.64 22.88
C VAL A 464 26.73 7.30 24.12
N ALA A 465 25.51 7.79 23.98
CA ALA A 465 24.79 8.44 25.06
C ALA A 465 24.45 7.46 26.19
N VAL A 466 24.60 7.93 27.43
CA VAL A 466 24.08 7.27 28.62
C VAL A 466 22.85 8.04 29.05
N MET A 467 21.67 7.50 28.74
CA MET A 467 20.39 8.18 28.90
C MET A 467 19.77 7.90 30.27
N SER A 468 19.11 8.91 30.84
CA SER A 468 18.18 8.71 31.94
C SER A 468 16.93 7.96 31.45
N THR A 469 16.27 7.24 32.36
CA THR A 469 14.91 6.75 32.12
C THR A 469 14.02 7.04 33.33
N PRO A 470 12.91 7.78 33.14
CA PRO A 470 11.94 8.03 34.21
C PRO A 470 11.02 6.83 34.48
N LEU A 471 11.12 5.78 33.66
CA LEU A 471 10.13 4.72 33.64
C LEU A 471 10.41 3.66 34.70
N PRO A 472 9.40 3.27 35.49
CA PRO A 472 9.54 2.19 36.46
C PRO A 472 9.56 0.81 35.77
N LEU A 473 9.87 -0.23 36.55
CA LEU A 473 9.60 -1.60 36.16
C LEU A 473 8.16 -1.96 36.55
N ILE A 474 7.51 -2.80 35.74
CA ILE A 474 6.16 -3.30 36.01
C ILE A 474 6.20 -4.13 37.31
N PRO A 475 5.40 -3.78 38.34
CA PRO A 475 5.40 -4.48 39.61
C PRO A 475 4.67 -5.82 39.51
N SER A 476 4.84 -6.66 40.54
CA SER A 476 3.97 -7.83 40.73
C SER A 476 2.63 -7.37 41.32
N ASP A 477 1.75 -6.88 40.44
CA ASP A 477 0.42 -6.37 40.79
C ASP A 477 -0.63 -7.07 39.89
N PRO A 478 -1.72 -7.62 40.46
CA PRO A 478 -2.78 -8.29 39.69
C PRO A 478 -3.43 -7.44 38.60
N ALA A 479 -3.32 -6.12 38.66
CA ALA A 479 -3.83 -5.23 37.63
C ALA A 479 -3.03 -5.31 36.31
N PHE A 480 -1.79 -5.78 36.33
CA PHE A 480 -0.96 -5.97 35.15
C PHE A 480 -1.12 -7.39 34.60
N ILE A 481 -2.17 -7.59 33.82
CA ILE A 481 -2.47 -8.86 33.14
C ILE A 481 -1.73 -8.98 31.80
N ALA A 482 -1.63 -10.20 31.27
CA ALA A 482 -1.08 -10.42 29.93
C ALA A 482 -1.79 -9.52 28.90
N PRO A 483 -1.07 -8.88 27.97
CA PRO A 483 0.33 -9.13 27.58
C PRO A 483 1.40 -8.36 28.39
N TYR A 484 1.05 -7.63 29.44
CA TYR A 484 2.06 -7.01 30.30
C TYR A 484 2.90 -8.06 31.03
N VAL A 485 4.20 -7.81 31.16
CA VAL A 485 5.16 -8.74 31.76
C VAL A 485 5.75 -8.12 33.02
N VAL A 486 5.52 -8.74 34.17
CA VAL A 486 6.10 -8.32 35.47
C VAL A 486 7.63 -8.24 35.36
N GLY A 487 8.21 -7.14 35.85
CA GLY A 487 9.65 -6.88 35.79
C GLY A 487 10.13 -6.28 34.46
N ALA A 488 9.30 -6.22 33.42
CA ALA A 488 9.63 -5.46 32.21
C ALA A 488 9.57 -3.95 32.47
N GLN A 489 10.24 -3.15 31.66
CA GLN A 489 10.12 -1.68 31.71
C GLN A 489 8.70 -1.26 31.30
N ALA A 490 8.05 -0.43 32.12
CA ALA A 490 6.83 0.24 31.69
C ALA A 490 7.14 1.25 30.58
N HIS A 491 6.27 1.40 29.58
CA HIS A 491 6.46 2.40 28.52
C HIS A 491 5.73 3.72 28.79
N MET A 492 4.94 3.77 29.86
CA MET A 492 4.30 4.99 30.33
C MET A 492 4.40 5.09 31.85
N CYS A 493 4.46 6.31 32.36
CA CYS A 493 4.37 6.58 33.80
C CYS A 493 3.76 7.95 34.09
N ILE A 494 3.27 8.11 35.31
CA ILE A 494 2.65 9.35 35.80
C ILE A 494 3.72 10.22 36.45
N ALA A 495 4.06 11.34 35.80
CA ALA A 495 5.08 12.29 36.25
C ALA A 495 4.54 13.20 37.35
N SER A 496 3.30 13.64 37.22
CA SER A 496 2.57 14.37 38.23
C SER A 496 1.07 14.16 38.06
N ARG A 497 0.34 14.27 39.17
CA ARG A 497 -1.12 14.25 39.16
C ARG A 497 -1.65 15.03 40.34
N GLY A 498 -2.86 15.53 40.23
CA GLY A 498 -3.52 16.24 41.30
C GLY A 498 -4.92 16.64 40.90
N TRP A 499 -5.51 17.53 41.68
CA TRP A 499 -6.85 18.03 41.44
C TRP A 499 -6.97 19.49 41.87
N VAL A 500 -7.94 20.18 41.28
CA VAL A 500 -8.35 21.53 41.66
C VAL A 500 -9.87 21.56 41.90
N SER A 501 -10.30 22.33 42.89
CA SER A 501 -11.73 22.52 43.15
C SER A 501 -12.34 23.41 42.06
N SER A 502 -13.47 22.99 41.49
CA SER A 502 -14.16 23.69 40.40
C SER A 502 -15.57 24.14 40.77
N GLY A 503 -15.85 24.30 42.06
CA GLY A 503 -17.15 24.80 42.55
C GLY A 503 -18.21 23.71 42.70
N LEU A 504 -19.46 24.03 42.36
CA LEU A 504 -20.62 23.15 42.48
C LEU A 504 -21.19 22.80 41.09
N ASP A 505 -21.71 21.58 40.93
CA ASP A 505 -22.49 21.17 39.76
C ASP A 505 -23.91 21.78 39.76
N ALA A 506 -24.69 21.49 38.71
CA ALA A 506 -26.06 21.95 38.56
C ALA A 506 -27.02 21.46 39.67
N SER A 507 -26.62 20.43 40.42
CA SER A 507 -27.38 19.88 41.55
C SER A 507 -26.87 20.39 42.91
N GLY A 508 -25.88 21.29 42.91
CA GLY A 508 -25.28 21.85 44.13
C GLY A 508 -24.22 20.97 44.78
N ASN A 509 -23.76 19.89 44.13
CA ASN A 509 -22.70 19.04 44.67
C ASN A 509 -21.32 19.61 44.33
N PRO A 510 -20.35 19.55 45.24
CA PRO A 510 -19.00 19.96 44.92
C PRO A 510 -18.39 19.10 43.80
N VAL A 511 -17.61 19.74 42.93
CA VAL A 511 -16.90 19.10 41.82
C VAL A 511 -15.42 19.46 41.80
N VAL A 512 -14.63 18.55 41.25
CA VAL A 512 -13.20 18.75 40.99
C VAL A 512 -12.86 18.44 39.54
N GLU A 513 -11.72 18.99 39.15
CA GLU A 513 -11.01 18.65 37.93
C GLU A 513 -9.69 18.01 38.31
N TYR A 514 -9.42 16.82 37.75
CA TYR A 514 -8.13 16.15 37.90
C TYR A 514 -7.20 16.57 36.78
N PHE A 515 -5.92 16.71 37.09
CA PHE A 515 -4.88 16.80 36.07
C PHE A 515 -3.94 15.61 36.21
N THR A 516 -3.50 15.09 35.07
CA THR A 516 -2.54 14.00 34.99
C THR A 516 -1.50 14.33 33.93
N THR A 517 -0.24 14.33 34.33
CA THR A 517 0.92 14.47 33.45
C THR A 517 1.58 13.11 33.27
N VAL A 518 1.73 12.68 32.03
CA VAL A 518 2.23 11.37 31.63
C VAL A 518 3.51 11.53 30.83
N ILE A 519 4.49 10.67 31.08
CA ILE A 519 5.60 10.43 30.17
C ILE A 519 5.30 9.16 29.38
N ASP A 520 5.45 9.24 28.07
CA ASP A 520 5.07 8.20 27.11
C ASP A 520 6.21 7.93 26.12
N ILE A 521 6.61 6.65 26.02
CA ILE A 521 7.56 6.14 25.03
C ILE A 521 7.00 4.93 24.26
N GLY A 522 5.71 4.66 24.39
CA GLY A 522 5.06 3.41 23.99
C GLY A 522 3.83 3.54 23.10
N ASP A 523 3.57 4.68 22.46
CA ASP A 523 2.41 4.90 21.59
C ASP A 523 1.11 4.71 22.39
N GLY A 524 0.98 5.54 23.43
CA GLY A 524 0.21 5.22 24.61
C GLY A 524 -1.12 5.97 24.73
N TRP A 525 -2.12 5.26 25.25
CA TRP A 525 -3.38 5.82 25.71
C TRP A 525 -3.29 6.22 27.17
N THR A 526 -3.93 7.32 27.54
CA THR A 526 -4.17 7.69 28.94
C THR A 526 -5.66 7.88 29.18
N SER A 527 -6.15 7.42 30.33
CA SER A 527 -7.54 7.60 30.75
C SER A 527 -7.65 8.02 32.21
N ASP A 528 -8.60 8.91 32.51
CA ASP A 528 -8.97 9.32 33.88
C ASP A 528 -10.44 8.98 34.18
N PRO A 529 -10.77 7.68 34.34
CA PRO A 529 -12.15 7.18 34.43
C PRO A 529 -12.86 7.64 35.70
#